data_AF-A0A8W8HY68-F1
#
_entry.id   AF-A0A8W8HY68-F1
#
_cell.length_a   1.000
_cell.length_b   1.000
_cell.length_c   1.000
_cell.angle_alpha   90.00
_cell.angle_beta   90.00
_cell.angle_gamma   90.00
#
_symmetry.space_group_name_H-M   'P 1'
#
loop_
_entity.id
_entity.type
_entity.pdbx_description
1 polymer ?
#
loop_
_entity_poly.entity_id
_entity_poly.type
_entity_poly.pdbx_seq_one_letter_code
_entity_poly.pdbx_strand_id
1 'polypeptide(L)'
;ISYTGQIQHKQLKESYSSKFGQGAIIGVHLDMWHGTLSFYKNRKPLGIAYQGLQGRTLYPIVSSTAARSGMKVISNSSFPTSLQFMCCQIMRKVIPPHLDVLEEVGLPPGLRDFLENNVRWLLQPCPPQSAIPKDKPVKRQQEDSDSEEGPSTSAKRLKTS
;
A
#
# COMPACT_ATOMS: atom_id res chain seq x y z
N ILE A 1 -1.52 -5.85 -4.03
CA ILE A 1 -0.30 -5.37 -4.70
C ILE A 1 0.92 -6.01 -4.02
N SER A 2 1.94 -6.43 -4.77
CA SER A 2 3.20 -6.96 -4.24
C SER A 2 4.27 -5.86 -4.10
N TYR A 3 5.32 -6.10 -3.30
CA TYR A 3 6.47 -5.18 -3.18
C TYR A 3 7.21 -4.92 -4.50
N THR A 4 7.05 -5.83 -5.48
CA THR A 4 7.56 -5.65 -6.85
C THR A 4 6.73 -4.69 -7.69
N GLY A 5 5.61 -4.17 -7.17
CA GLY A 5 4.73 -3.23 -7.86
C GLY A 5 3.68 -3.89 -8.76
N GLN A 6 3.41 -5.18 -8.58
CA GLN A 6 2.46 -5.93 -9.40
C GLN A 6 1.11 -6.13 -8.70
N ILE A 7 0.04 -6.14 -9.47
CA ILE A 7 -1.27 -6.64 -9.06
C ILE A 7 -1.50 -8.02 -9.69
N GLN A 8 -2.31 -8.86 -9.04
CA GLN A 8 -2.55 -10.24 -9.47
C GLN A 8 -4.03 -10.59 -9.39
N HIS A 9 -4.58 -11.20 -10.43
CA HIS A 9 -5.94 -11.72 -10.46
C HIS A 9 -6.09 -12.76 -11.57
N LYS A 10 -6.81 -13.86 -11.32
CA LYS A 10 -6.99 -14.96 -12.30
C LYS A 10 -5.66 -15.46 -12.91
N GLN A 11 -4.63 -15.62 -12.08
CA GLN A 11 -3.26 -15.99 -12.49
C GLN A 11 -2.55 -14.99 -13.41
N LEU A 12 -3.16 -13.86 -13.75
CA LEU A 12 -2.53 -12.78 -14.49
C LEU A 12 -1.81 -11.84 -13.52
N LYS A 13 -0.60 -11.41 -13.90
CA LYS A 13 0.20 -10.42 -13.17
C LYS A 13 0.38 -9.20 -14.05
N GLU A 14 0.07 -8.03 -13.52
CA GLU A 14 0.15 -6.77 -14.27
C GLU A 14 1.01 -5.76 -13.50
N SER A 15 1.78 -4.97 -14.24
CA SER A 15 2.53 -3.85 -13.67
C SER A 15 1.56 -2.72 -13.30
N TYR A 16 1.63 -2.24 -12.06
CA TYR A 16 0.69 -1.25 -11.54
C TYR A 16 1.39 -0.14 -10.73
N SER A 17 2.55 -0.44 -10.15
CA SER A 17 3.35 0.55 -9.41
C SER A 17 4.84 0.29 -9.59
N SER A 18 5.66 1.26 -9.18
CA SER A 18 7.09 1.03 -8.97
C SER A 18 7.33 0.21 -7.69
N LYS A 19 8.42 -0.55 -7.66
CA LYS A 19 8.84 -1.33 -6.49
C LYS A 19 8.88 -0.48 -5.21
N PHE A 20 8.55 -1.08 -4.08
CA PHE A 20 8.59 -0.42 -2.78
C PHE A 20 9.19 -1.34 -1.72
N GLY A 21 9.69 -0.75 -0.64
CA GLY A 21 10.41 -1.46 0.42
C GLY A 21 10.20 -0.79 1.78
N GLN A 22 11.24 -0.83 2.61
CA GLN A 22 11.20 -0.28 3.95
C GLN A 22 10.80 1.20 3.94
N GLY A 23 9.94 1.60 4.90
CA GLY A 23 9.44 2.96 5.03
C GLY A 23 8.32 3.36 4.05
N ALA A 24 8.01 2.53 3.05
CA ALA A 24 6.91 2.82 2.14
C ALA A 24 5.55 2.66 2.85
N ILE A 25 4.64 3.62 2.62
CA ILE A 25 3.26 3.56 3.09
C ILE A 25 2.37 3.13 1.93
N ILE A 26 1.66 2.01 2.09
CA ILE A 26 0.68 1.53 1.11
C ILE A 26 -0.73 1.77 1.66
N GLY A 27 -1.49 2.60 0.96
CA GLY A 27 -2.92 2.81 1.21
C GLY A 27 -3.78 1.90 0.35
N VAL A 28 -4.92 1.49 0.88
CA VAL A 28 -5.93 0.68 0.17
C VAL A 28 -7.26 1.41 0.33
N HIS A 29 -7.94 1.69 -0.78
CA HIS A 29 -9.25 2.34 -0.77
C HIS A 29 -10.26 1.49 -1.55
N LEU A 30 -11.25 0.98 -0.83
CA LEU A 30 -12.37 0.24 -1.39
C LEU A 30 -13.59 1.17 -1.45
N ASP A 31 -14.03 1.48 -2.66
CA ASP A 31 -15.24 2.24 -2.92
C ASP A 31 -16.34 1.27 -3.39
N MET A 32 -17.25 0.93 -2.47
CA MET A 32 -18.35 0.00 -2.74
C MET A 32 -19.49 0.63 -3.54
N TRP A 33 -19.58 1.96 -3.59
CA TRP A 33 -20.57 2.68 -4.38
C TRP A 33 -20.25 2.54 -5.87
N HIS A 34 -19.00 2.82 -6.24
CA HIS A 34 -18.52 2.66 -7.62
C HIS A 34 -17.98 1.25 -7.93
N GLY A 35 -17.86 0.39 -6.91
CA GLY A 35 -17.35 -0.96 -7.05
C GLY A 35 -15.87 -1.01 -7.45
N THR A 36 -15.06 -0.09 -6.95
CA THR A 36 -13.63 0.04 -7.31
C THR A 36 -12.70 -0.21 -6.12
N LEU A 37 -11.52 -0.74 -6.40
CA LEU A 37 -10.42 -0.88 -5.44
C LEU A 37 -9.19 -0.18 -6.02
N SER A 38 -8.63 0.77 -5.27
CA SER A 38 -7.41 1.50 -5.64
C SER A 38 -6.35 1.39 -4.54
N PHE A 39 -5.09 1.56 -4.94
CA PHE A 39 -3.97 1.64 -4.00
C PHE A 39 -3.29 3.01 -4.05
N TYR A 40 -2.64 3.34 -2.95
CA TYR A 40 -1.82 4.54 -2.80
C TYR A 40 -0.42 4.14 -2.41
N LYS A 41 0.60 4.80 -2.96
CA LYS A 41 1.99 4.67 -2.52
C LYS A 41 2.47 6.00 -2.00
N ASN A 42 2.84 6.05 -0.73
CA ASN A 42 3.24 7.28 -0.03
C ASN A 42 2.22 8.41 -0.26
N ARG A 43 0.93 8.09 -0.06
CA ARG A 43 -0.24 8.98 -0.24
C ARG A 43 -0.54 9.40 -1.69
N LYS A 44 0.26 8.97 -2.67
CA LYS A 44 -0.01 9.20 -4.09
C LYS A 44 -0.95 8.13 -4.65
N PRO A 45 -2.08 8.49 -5.30
CA PRO A 45 -2.95 7.53 -5.95
C PRO A 45 -2.23 6.84 -7.12
N LEU A 46 -2.43 5.52 -7.25
CA LEU A 46 -1.85 4.70 -8.34
C LEU A 46 -2.86 4.39 -9.46
N GLY A 47 -4.10 4.87 -9.34
CA GLY A 47 -5.20 4.56 -10.26
C GLY A 47 -6.10 3.43 -9.75
N ILE A 48 -7.04 2.98 -10.58
CA ILE A 48 -7.95 1.88 -10.21
C ILE A 48 -7.25 0.54 -10.49
N ALA A 49 -7.21 -0.35 -9.50
CA ALA A 49 -6.64 -1.69 -9.64
C ALA A 49 -7.71 -2.73 -10.01
N TYR A 50 -8.91 -2.62 -9.44
CA TYR A 50 -10.01 -3.54 -9.73
C TYR A 50 -11.36 -2.80 -9.79
N GLN A 51 -12.29 -3.34 -10.56
CA GLN A 51 -13.65 -2.83 -10.77
C GLN A 51 -14.67 -3.98 -10.66
N GLY A 52 -15.97 -3.67 -10.64
CA GLY A 52 -17.04 -4.68 -10.57
C GLY A 52 -17.20 -5.33 -9.19
N LEU A 53 -16.87 -4.58 -8.13
CA LEU A 53 -16.91 -5.05 -6.75
C LEU A 53 -18.22 -4.75 -6.01
N GLN A 54 -19.17 -4.05 -6.64
CA GLN A 54 -20.47 -3.73 -6.03
C GLN A 54 -21.21 -4.99 -5.56
N GLY A 55 -21.88 -4.88 -4.42
CA GLY A 55 -22.68 -5.96 -3.84
C GLY A 55 -21.87 -7.14 -3.29
N ARG A 56 -20.53 -7.10 -3.34
CA ARG A 56 -19.68 -8.15 -2.79
C ARG A 56 -19.34 -7.87 -1.33
N THR A 57 -19.22 -8.92 -0.52
CA THR A 57 -18.61 -8.80 0.81
C THR A 57 -17.12 -9.09 0.70
N LEU A 58 -16.28 -8.13 1.10
CA LEU A 58 -14.82 -8.22 1.02
C LEU A 58 -14.21 -7.99 2.39
N TYR A 59 -13.12 -8.69 2.68
CA TYR A 59 -12.36 -8.54 3.91
C TYR A 59 -10.92 -8.14 3.56
N PRO A 60 -10.32 -7.20 4.31
CA PRO A 60 -8.92 -6.84 4.10
C PRO A 60 -8.02 -8.05 4.40
N ILE A 61 -7.07 -8.30 3.52
CA ILE A 61 -6.03 -9.32 3.71
C ILE A 61 -4.66 -8.72 3.42
N VAL A 62 -3.69 -9.07 4.26
CA VAL A 62 -2.30 -8.68 4.13
C VAL A 62 -1.44 -9.92 4.41
N SER A 63 -0.39 -10.12 3.61
CA SER A 63 0.52 -11.25 3.77
C SER A 63 1.96 -10.78 3.63
N SER A 64 2.81 -11.19 4.58
CA SER A 64 4.23 -10.87 4.64
C SER A 64 5.02 -12.15 4.46
N THR A 65 5.47 -12.42 3.24
CA THR A 65 6.13 -13.69 2.88
C THR A 65 7.62 -13.53 2.55
N ALA A 66 8.12 -12.31 2.39
CA ALA A 66 9.53 -12.07 2.13
C ALA A 66 10.34 -12.22 3.43
N ALA A 67 11.53 -12.81 3.35
CA ALA A 67 12.42 -12.94 4.50
C ALA A 67 12.70 -11.58 5.13
N ARG A 68 12.60 -11.50 6.46
CA ARG A 68 12.86 -10.28 7.25
C ARG A 68 12.00 -9.07 6.84
N SER A 69 10.80 -9.33 6.30
CA SER A 69 9.79 -8.29 6.06
C SER A 69 8.85 -8.14 7.27
N GLY A 70 8.34 -6.92 7.47
CA GLY A 70 7.35 -6.62 8.49
C GLY A 70 6.38 -5.56 7.98
N MET A 71 5.12 -5.65 8.40
CA MET A 71 4.06 -4.72 8.01
C MET A 71 3.33 -4.26 9.28
N LYS A 72 2.99 -2.98 9.34
CA LYS A 72 2.21 -2.38 10.43
C LYS A 72 1.03 -1.62 9.84
N VAL A 73 -0.16 -1.87 10.37
CA VAL A 73 -1.33 -1.04 10.09
C VAL A 73 -1.18 0.28 10.84
N ILE A 74 -1.18 1.39 10.10
CA ILE A 74 -1.03 2.74 10.67
C ILE A 74 -2.37 3.43 10.93
N SER A 75 -3.38 3.12 10.12
CA SER A 75 -4.72 3.68 10.22
C SER A 75 -5.67 2.76 9.45
N ASN A 76 -6.90 2.66 9.93
CA ASN A 76 -8.02 2.08 9.22
C ASN A 76 -9.24 2.97 9.48
N SER A 77 -10.08 3.14 8.47
CA SER A 77 -11.28 3.95 8.59
C SER A 77 -12.28 3.51 7.53
N SER A 78 -13.56 3.63 7.85
CA SER A 78 -14.66 3.40 6.91
C SER A 78 -15.63 4.56 6.99
N PHE A 79 -16.09 5.03 5.84
CA PHE A 79 -17.07 6.10 5.75
C PHE A 79 -18.22 5.67 4.85
N PRO A 80 -19.48 5.82 5.30
CA PRO A 80 -20.61 5.63 4.42
C PRO A 80 -20.57 6.68 3.31
N THR A 81 -21.01 6.30 2.12
CA THR A 81 -21.18 7.26 1.03
C THR A 81 -22.28 8.25 1.41
N SER A 82 -21.92 9.52 1.52
CA SER A 82 -22.82 10.61 1.87
C SER A 82 -22.48 11.85 1.05
N LEU A 83 -23.40 12.83 1.00
CA LEU A 83 -23.13 14.11 0.36
C LEU A 83 -21.90 14.79 0.99
N GLN A 84 -21.76 14.72 2.31
CA GLN A 84 -20.61 15.27 3.05
C GLN A 84 -19.29 14.67 2.55
N PHE A 85 -19.24 13.34 2.40
CA PHE A 85 -18.05 12.66 1.87
C PHE A 85 -17.77 13.05 0.42
N MET A 86 -18.82 13.13 -0.43
CA MET A 86 -18.68 13.57 -1.82
C MET A 86 -18.14 15.01 -1.91
N CYS A 87 -18.61 15.93 -1.06
CA CYS A 87 -18.04 17.28 -0.96
C CYS A 87 -16.55 17.23 -0.61
N CYS A 88 -16.13 16.37 0.32
CA CYS A 88 -14.71 16.20 0.65
C CYS A 88 -13.88 15.71 -0.54
N GLN A 89 -14.42 14.78 -1.33
CA GLN A 89 -13.77 14.33 -2.56
C GLN A 89 -13.62 15.46 -3.59
N ILE A 90 -14.64 16.32 -3.74
CA ILE A 90 -14.57 17.48 -4.62
C ILE A 90 -13.52 18.49 -4.12
N MET A 91 -13.49 18.79 -2.82
CA MET A 91 -12.47 19.68 -2.24
C MET A 91 -11.05 19.18 -2.53
N ARG A 92 -10.78 17.88 -2.32
CA ARG A 92 -9.47 17.30 -2.63
C ARG A 92 -9.12 17.36 -4.12
N LYS A 93 -10.11 17.25 -5.02
CA LYS A 93 -9.90 17.36 -6.48
C LYS A 93 -9.56 18.78 -6.92
N VAL A 94 -10.18 19.79 -6.30
CA VAL A 94 -9.99 21.20 -6.66
C VAL A 94 -8.68 21.75 -6.09
N ILE A 95 -8.30 21.32 -4.88
CA ILE A 95 -7.09 21.82 -4.20
C ILE A 95 -5.84 21.05 -4.67
N PRO A 96 -4.73 21.74 -5.01
CA PRO A 96 -3.49 21.11 -5.45
C PRO A 96 -2.96 20.01 -4.50
N PRO A 97 -2.50 18.85 -4.99
CA PRO A 97 -2.17 17.68 -4.15
C PRO A 97 -1.10 17.92 -3.08
N HIS A 98 -0.24 18.93 -3.25
CA HIS A 98 0.82 19.26 -2.31
C HIS A 98 0.36 20.15 -1.15
N LEU A 99 -0.87 20.69 -1.22
CA LEU A 99 -1.47 21.53 -0.19
C LEU A 99 -2.42 20.73 0.70
N ASP A 100 -2.54 21.16 1.95
CA ASP A 100 -3.43 20.60 2.94
C ASP A 100 -4.83 21.21 2.76
N VAL A 101 -5.83 20.38 2.48
CA VAL A 101 -7.19 20.87 2.24
C VAL A 101 -7.76 21.59 3.46
N LEU A 102 -7.45 21.14 4.67
CA LEU A 102 -8.03 21.72 5.88
C LEU A 102 -7.49 23.12 6.15
N GLU A 103 -6.25 23.39 5.75
CA GLU A 103 -5.62 24.71 5.85
C GLU A 103 -6.15 25.67 4.79
N GLU A 104 -6.30 25.21 3.54
CA GLU A 104 -6.68 26.08 2.41
C GLU A 104 -8.15 26.55 2.46
N VAL A 105 -9.07 25.77 3.03
CA VAL A 105 -10.52 26.07 2.96
C VAL A 105 -11.00 27.00 4.08
N GLY A 106 -10.22 27.17 5.17
CA GLY A 106 -10.62 28.03 6.28
C GLY A 106 -11.89 27.55 7.02
N LEU A 107 -11.97 26.25 7.32
CA LEU A 107 -13.14 25.65 7.95
C LEU A 107 -13.32 26.05 9.42
N PRO A 108 -14.57 26.18 9.93
CA PRO A 108 -14.84 26.36 11.35
C PRO A 108 -14.19 25.25 12.19
N PRO A 109 -13.70 25.53 13.42
CA PRO A 109 -12.92 24.59 14.22
C PRO A 109 -13.58 23.21 14.39
N GLY A 110 -14.87 23.18 14.74
CA GLY A 110 -15.59 21.91 14.92
C GLY A 110 -15.69 21.06 13.64
N LEU A 111 -15.84 21.70 12.47
CA LEU A 111 -15.87 20.99 11.20
C LEU A 111 -14.47 20.53 10.79
N ARG A 112 -13.45 21.38 11.00
CA ARG A 112 -12.05 21.03 10.78
C ARG A 112 -11.66 19.80 11.59
N ASP A 113 -11.94 19.80 12.89
CA ASP A 113 -11.62 18.70 13.79
C ASP A 113 -12.38 17.43 13.39
N PHE A 114 -13.65 17.57 13.00
CA PHE A 114 -14.41 16.44 12.46
C PHE A 114 -13.73 15.84 11.22
N LEU A 115 -13.36 16.66 10.24
CA LEU A 115 -12.74 16.16 9.00
C LEU A 115 -11.33 15.60 9.24
N GLU A 116 -10.54 16.20 10.13
CA GLU A 116 -9.20 15.71 10.51
C GLU A 116 -9.27 14.33 11.19
N ASN A 117 -10.27 14.09 12.04
CA ASN A 117 -10.42 12.80 12.72
C ASN A 117 -10.97 11.71 11.80
N ASN A 118 -11.77 12.10 10.81
CA ASN A 118 -12.54 11.16 10.00
C ASN A 118 -11.95 10.94 8.61
N VAL A 119 -11.70 11.99 7.84
CA VAL A 119 -11.33 11.90 6.42
C VAL A 119 -9.94 12.45 6.11
N ARG A 120 -9.06 12.59 7.11
CA ARG A 120 -7.68 13.06 6.93
C ARG A 120 -6.91 12.30 5.86
N TRP A 121 -7.15 10.99 5.71
CA TRP A 121 -6.48 10.19 4.69
C TRP A 121 -6.68 10.76 3.28
N LEU A 122 -7.86 11.36 3.02
CA LEU A 122 -8.27 11.98 1.77
C LEU A 122 -7.78 13.42 1.66
N LEU A 123 -7.77 14.18 2.76
CA LEU A 123 -7.58 15.64 2.76
C LEU A 123 -6.12 16.09 2.93
N GLN A 124 -5.27 15.24 3.51
CA GLN A 124 -3.86 15.53 3.74
C GLN A 124 -3.06 15.73 2.43
N PRO A 125 -1.92 16.44 2.49
CA PRO A 125 -1.00 16.56 1.36
C PRO A 125 -0.40 15.22 0.92
N CYS A 126 -0.20 15.09 -0.39
CA CYS A 126 0.71 14.13 -0.98
C CYS A 126 2.12 14.73 -0.97
N PRO A 127 3.10 14.12 -0.27
CA PRO A 127 4.46 14.64 -0.26
C PRO A 127 5.01 14.72 -1.69
N PRO A 128 5.77 15.78 -2.04
CA PRO A 128 6.58 15.75 -3.25
C PRO A 128 7.56 14.57 -3.14
N GLN A 129 7.88 13.95 -4.28
CA GLN A 129 8.84 12.86 -4.33
C GLN A 129 10.22 13.42 -3.94
N SER A 130 10.56 13.44 -2.65
CA SER A 130 11.95 13.57 -2.23
C SER A 130 12.71 12.44 -2.91
N ALA A 131 13.74 12.78 -3.69
CA ALA A 131 14.62 11.82 -4.32
C ALA A 131 14.92 10.69 -3.34
N ILE A 132 14.65 9.46 -3.79
CA ILE A 132 14.88 8.21 -3.07
C ILE A 132 16.18 8.35 -2.25
N PRO A 133 16.16 8.24 -0.90
CA PRO A 133 17.38 8.03 -0.16
C PRO A 133 18.04 6.81 -0.77
N LYS A 134 19.22 6.98 -1.37
CA LYS A 134 20.02 5.86 -1.86
C LYS A 134 20.34 5.00 -0.63
N ASP A 135 19.55 3.96 -0.39
CA ASP A 135 19.84 2.96 0.63
C ASP A 135 21.23 2.40 0.31
N LYS A 136 22.24 2.82 1.07
CA LYS A 136 23.54 2.16 1.04
C LYS A 136 23.29 0.74 1.56
N PRO A 137 23.67 -0.30 0.81
CA PRO A 137 23.56 -1.66 1.32
C PRO A 137 24.46 -1.78 2.55
N VAL A 138 23.86 -1.99 3.71
CA VAL A 138 24.59 -2.39 4.91
C VAL A 138 25.11 -3.80 4.66
N LYS A 139 26.39 -3.94 4.34
CA LYS A 139 27.10 -5.22 4.39
C LYS A 139 27.01 -5.72 5.82
N ARG A 140 26.27 -6.81 6.06
CA ARG A 140 26.39 -7.55 7.31
C ARG A 140 27.36 -8.70 7.08
N GLN A 141 28.40 -8.71 7.92
CA GLN A 141 29.28 -9.85 8.09
C GLN A 141 28.43 -11.02 8.59
N GLN A 142 28.54 -12.15 7.90
CA GLN A 142 27.98 -13.43 8.32
C GLN A 142 29.06 -14.05 9.20
N GLU A 143 28.79 -14.17 10.50
CA GLU A 143 29.59 -15.02 11.37
C GLU A 143 29.29 -16.47 10.97
N ASP A 144 30.32 -17.12 10.44
CA ASP A 144 30.34 -18.52 10.06
C ASP A 144 30.58 -19.34 11.33
N SER A 145 29.65 -20.21 11.69
CA SER A 145 29.85 -21.22 12.73
C SER A 145 29.82 -22.59 12.07
N ASP A 146 31.00 -23.04 11.66
CA ASP A 146 31.32 -24.38 11.21
C ASP A 146 31.60 -25.29 12.43
N SER A 147 31.04 -26.52 12.41
CA SER A 147 31.42 -27.80 13.11
C SER A 147 30.17 -28.56 13.60
N GLU A 148 29.94 -29.87 13.38
CA GLU A 148 30.65 -30.96 12.68
C GLU A 148 29.68 -32.15 12.37
N GLU A 149 30.02 -32.83 11.27
CA GLU A 149 30.03 -34.29 10.96
C GLU A 149 28.89 -35.30 11.30
N GLY A 150 28.54 -36.10 10.27
CA GLY A 150 28.03 -37.49 10.38
C GLY A 150 27.40 -38.03 9.08
N PRO A 151 27.65 -39.28 8.61
CA PRO A 151 28.05 -39.50 7.21
C PRO A 151 27.03 -40.21 6.27
N SER A 152 27.30 -40.02 4.97
CA SER A 152 27.26 -40.99 3.85
C SER A 152 26.04 -41.88 3.65
N THR A 153 25.35 -41.73 2.50
CA THR A 153 25.14 -42.85 1.57
C THR A 153 24.84 -42.35 0.15
N SER A 154 25.54 -42.95 -0.81
CA SER A 154 25.41 -42.74 -2.26
C SER A 154 24.12 -43.35 -2.81
N ALA A 155 23.43 -42.65 -3.72
CA ALA A 155 22.52 -43.27 -4.67
C ALA A 155 22.67 -42.64 -6.06
N LYS A 156 23.11 -43.46 -7.01
CA LYS A 156 23.42 -43.10 -8.39
C LYS A 156 22.15 -42.86 -9.21
N ARG A 157 22.25 -41.87 -10.10
CA ARG A 157 21.30 -41.46 -11.13
C ARG A 157 21.23 -42.50 -12.26
N LEU A 158 20.05 -43.06 -12.52
CA LEU A 158 19.74 -43.77 -13.76
C LEU A 158 19.14 -42.78 -14.76
N LYS A 159 19.73 -42.68 -15.96
CA LYS A 159 19.09 -42.16 -17.18
C LYS A 159 18.96 -43.35 -18.13
N THR A 160 17.76 -43.61 -18.62
CA THR A 160 17.52 -44.52 -19.75
C THR A 160 17.20 -43.69 -20.99
N SER A 161 17.71 -44.21 -22.11
CA SER A 161 17.58 -43.72 -23.49
C SER A 161 16.15 -43.71 -24.02
#